data_AF-A0A1J7CPX4-F1
#
_entry.id   AF-A0A1J7CPX4-F1
#
_cell.length_a   1.000
_cell.length_b   1.000
_cell.length_c   1.000
_cell.angle_alpha   90.00
_cell.angle_beta   90.00
_cell.angle_gamma   90.00
#
_symmetry.space_group_name_H-M   'P 1'
#
loop_
_entity.id
_entity.type
_entity.pdbx_description
1 polymer ?
#
loop_
_entity_poly.entity_id
_entity_poly.type
_entity_poly.pdbx_seq_one_letter_code
_entity_poly.pdbx_strand_id
1 'polypeptide(L)' 'MSLLLQRVECMKEYSRLAGLAEESELRGEWREAALLWEKAAEIGQQINHGEGAKERAESCLRNMRGQENDD' A
#
# COMPACT_ATOMS: atom_id res chain seq x y z
N MET A 1 25.92 7.85 3.05
CA MET A 1 25.10 6.64 2.79
C MET A 1 25.25 6.25 1.33
N SER A 2 25.40 4.97 1.00
CA SER A 2 25.47 4.53 -0.40
C SER A 2 24.07 4.43 -1.00
N LEU A 3 23.94 4.68 -2.31
CA LEU A 3 22.68 4.59 -3.04
C LEU A 3 22.04 3.18 -2.90
N LEU A 4 22.87 2.14 -2.85
CA LEU A 4 22.42 0.77 -2.64
C LEU A 4 21.75 0.59 -1.28
N LEU A 5 22.31 1.17 -0.21
CA LEU A 5 21.73 1.07 1.13
C LEU A 5 20.36 1.75 1.18
N GLN A 6 20.25 2.95 0.60
CA GLN A 6 18.97 3.68 0.51
C GLN A 6 17.90 2.87 -0.24
N ARG A 7 18.25 2.23 -1.37
CA ARG A 7 17.29 1.38 -2.11
C ARG A 7 16.84 0.16 -1.30
N VAL A 8 17.74 -0.45 -0.54
CA VAL A 8 17.41 -1.58 0.35
C VAL A 8 16.49 -1.13 1.48
N GLU A 9 16.72 0.04 2.07
CA GLU A 9 15.85 0.62 3.10
C GLU A 9 14.45 0.92 2.54
N CYS A 10 14.34 1.52 1.36
CA CYS A 10 13.07 1.72 0.68
C CYS A 10 12.33 0.39 0.42
N MET A 11 13.03 -0.66 -0.05
CA MET A 11 12.42 -1.97 -0.28
C MET A 11 11.89 -2.61 1.01
N LYS A 12 12.62 -2.48 2.12
CA LYS A 12 12.20 -3.00 3.42
C LYS A 12 10.94 -2.30 3.91
N GLU A 13 10.93 -0.97 3.84
CA GLU A 13 9.79 -0.20 4.30
C GLU A 13 8.57 -0.40 3.39
N TYR A 14 8.77 -0.50 2.07
CA TYR A 14 7.74 -0.90 1.11
C TYR A 14 7.09 -2.24 1.53
N SER A 15 7.92 -3.26 1.74
CA SER A 15 7.44 -4.62 2.07
C SER A 15 6.69 -4.63 3.40
N ARG A 16 7.14 -3.84 4.39
CA ARG A 16 6.49 -3.71 5.69
C ARG A 16 5.08 -3.09 5.55
N LEU A 17 4.97 -1.99 4.82
CA LEU A 17 3.68 -1.30 4.60
C LEU A 17 2.71 -2.16 3.79
N ALA A 18 3.20 -2.83 2.74
CA ALA A 18 2.40 -3.75 1.93
C ALA A 18 1.84 -4.91 2.79
N GLY A 19 2.66 -5.53 3.64
CA GLY A 19 2.19 -6.59 4.52
C GLY A 19 1.12 -6.15 5.52
N LEU A 20 1.26 -4.96 6.10
CA LEU A 20 0.22 -4.38 6.97
C LEU A 20 -1.06 -4.08 6.18
N ALA A 21 -0.93 -3.57 4.95
CA ALA A 21 -2.08 -3.28 4.10
C ALA A 21 -2.87 -4.55 3.75
N GLU A 22 -2.17 -5.64 3.41
CA GLU A 22 -2.77 -6.95 3.17
C GLU A 22 -3.49 -7.49 4.41
N GLU A 23 -2.90 -7.33 5.60
CA GLU A 23 -3.56 -7.72 6.85
C GLU A 23 -4.86 -6.93 7.10
N SER A 24 -4.84 -5.62 6.87
CA SER A 24 -6.04 -4.77 6.96
C SER A 24 -7.10 -5.15 5.92
N GLU A 25 -6.71 -5.50 4.68
CA GLU A 25 -7.67 -6.02 3.69
C GLU A 25 -8.35 -7.31 4.16
N LEU A 26 -7.59 -8.24 4.74
CA LEU A 26 -8.13 -9.50 5.26
C LEU A 26 -9.12 -9.27 6.41
N ARG A 27 -8.96 -8.18 7.17
CA ARG A 27 -9.89 -7.75 8.22
C ARG A 27 -11.08 -6.93 7.70
N GLY A 28 -11.09 -6.58 6.42
CA GLY A 28 -12.10 -5.70 5.82
C GLY A 28 -11.93 -4.22 6.20
N GLU A 29 -10.77 -3.84 6.74
CA GLU A 29 -10.43 -2.47 7.14
C GLU A 29 -9.98 -1.66 5.90
N TRP A 30 -10.86 -1.54 4.89
CA TRP A 30 -10.48 -1.04 3.55
C TRP A 30 -9.89 0.37 3.55
N ARG A 31 -10.35 1.23 4.46
CA ARG A 31 -9.81 2.60 4.61
C ARG A 31 -8.37 2.58 5.09
N GLU A 32 -8.06 1.73 6.06
CA GLU A 32 -6.70 1.59 6.60
C GLU A 32 -5.78 0.93 5.57
N ALA A 33 -6.27 -0.12 4.90
CA ALA A 33 -5.55 -0.77 3.81
C ALA A 33 -5.20 0.21 2.69
N ALA A 34 -6.14 1.06 2.26
CA ALA A 34 -5.89 2.08 1.24
C ALA A 34 -4.77 3.06 1.65
N LEU A 35 -4.81 3.57 2.88
CA LEU A 35 -3.78 4.48 3.40
C LEU A 35 -2.39 3.82 3.49
N LEU A 36 -2.33 2.54 3.85
CA LEU A 36 -1.08 1.78 3.90
C LEU A 36 -0.51 1.52 2.49
N TRP A 37 -1.38 1.18 1.53
CA TRP A 37 -0.99 1.02 0.13
C TRP A 37 -0.52 2.33 -0.52
N GLU A 38 -1.15 3.46 -0.23
CA GLU A 38 -0.69 4.77 -0.72
C GLU A 38 0.73 5.08 -0.22
N LYS A 39 1.00 4.87 1.07
CA LYS A 39 2.36 5.04 1.63
C LYS A 39 3.36 4.07 1.01
N ALA A 40 2.98 2.81 0.80
CA ALA A 40 3.82 1.84 0.11
C ALA A 40 4.12 2.32 -1.31
N ALA A 41 3.14 2.84 -2.03
CA ALA A 41 3.32 3.37 -3.39
C ALA A 41 4.26 4.59 -3.44
N GLU A 42 4.19 5.50 -2.47
CA GLU A 42 5.09 6.65 -2.37
C GLU A 42 6.55 6.22 -2.19
N ILE A 43 6.80 5.24 -1.32
CA ILE A 43 8.15 4.71 -1.08
C ILE A 43 8.61 3.89 -2.28
N GLY A 44 7.74 3.05 -2.83
CA GLY A 44 8.01 2.24 -4.01
C GLY A 44 8.37 3.08 -5.23
N GLN A 45 7.79 4.27 -5.40
CA GLN A 45 8.15 5.18 -6.50
C GLN A 45 9.62 5.60 -6.47
N GLN A 46 10.21 5.77 -5.28
CA GLN A 46 11.63 6.13 -5.15
C GLN A 46 12.58 5.06 -5.73
N ILE A 47 12.07 3.84 -5.92
CA ILE A 47 12.82 2.67 -6.41
C ILE A 47 12.19 2.03 -7.66
N ASN A 48 11.22 2.71 -8.30
CA ASN A 48 10.47 2.24 -9.46
C ASN A 48 9.67 0.94 -9.22
N HIS A 49 9.03 0.83 -8.04
CA HIS A 49 8.26 -0.34 -7.59
C HIS A 49 6.88 0.03 -6.99
N GLY A 50 6.38 1.24 -7.21
CA GLY A 50 5.16 1.74 -6.54
C GLY A 50 3.83 1.45 -7.25
N GLU A 51 3.84 1.02 -8.52
CA GLU A 51 2.63 0.94 -9.35
C GLU A 51 1.61 -0.08 -8.84
N GLY A 52 2.02 -1.30 -8.52
CA GLY A 52 1.11 -2.31 -7.97
C GLY A 52 0.47 -1.89 -6.64
N ALA A 53 1.19 -1.12 -5.81
CA ALA A 53 0.63 -0.59 -4.57
C ALA A 53 -0.45 0.48 -4.83
N LYS A 54 -0.33 1.29 -5.89
CA LYS A 54 -1.38 2.25 -6.28
C LYS A 54 -2.65 1.53 -6.71
N GLU A 55 -2.53 0.51 -7.55
CA GLU A 55 -3.68 -0.27 -8.01
C GLU A 55 -4.43 -0.92 -6.84
N ARG A 56 -3.69 -1.41 -5.83
CA ARG A 56 -4.26 -1.99 -4.60
C ARG A 56 -4.95 -0.94 -3.74
N ALA A 57 -4.38 0.27 -3.59
CA ALA A 57 -5.04 1.38 -2.91
C ALA A 57 -6.38 1.74 -3.59
N GLU A 58 -6.38 1.89 -4.92
CA GLU A 58 -7.60 2.17 -5.69
C GLU A 58 -8.64 1.05 -5.58
N SER A 59 -8.20 -0.21 -5.52
CA SER A 59 -9.07 -1.35 -5.28
C SER A 59 -9.72 -1.28 -3.88
N CYS A 60 -8.96 -0.93 -2.84
CA CYS A 60 -9.47 -0.77 -1.48
C CYS A 60 -10.53 0.34 -1.42
N LEU A 61 -10.27 1.49 -2.05
CA LEU A 61 -11.22 2.60 -2.11
C LEU A 61 -12.52 2.24 -2.85
N ARG A 62 -12.43 1.40 -3.90
CA ARG A 62 -13.61 0.87 -4.59
C ARG A 62 -14.42 -0.07 -3.70
N ASN A 63 -13.77 -0.97 -2.97
CA ASN A 63 -14.44 -1.88 -2.04
C ASN A 63 -15.15 -1.13 -0.90
N MET A 64 -14.51 -0.09 -0.35
CA MET A 64 -15.12 0.78 0.66
C MET A 64 -16.42 1.41 0.15
N ARG A 65 -16.42 1.97 -1.06
CA ARG A 65 -17.62 2.57 -1.67
C ARG A 65 -18.69 1.52 -2.01
N GLY A 66 -18.29 0.29 -2.30
CA GLY A 66 -19.23 -0.81 -2.49
C GLY A 66 -20.00 -1.12 -1.20
N GLN A 67 -19.28 -1.24 -0.07
CA GLN A 67 -19.88 -1.49 1.23
C GLN A 67 -20.81 -0.36 1.71
N GLU A 68 -20.46 0.91 1.47
CA GLU A 68 -21.30 2.05 1.85
C GLU A 68 -22.63 2.13 1.07
N ASN A 69 -22.75 1.44 -0.07
CA ASN A 69 -23.98 1.43 -0.87
C ASN A 69 -24.89 0.22 -0.60
N ASP A 70 -24.43 -0.74 0.22
CA ASP A 70 -25.16 -1.97 0.56
C ASP A 70 -25.87 -1.88 1.94
N ASP A 71 -25.74 -0.76 2.66
CA ASP A 71 -26.43 -0.42 3.93
C ASP A 71 -27.68 0.46 3.71
#